data_AF-A0A7K2AQK3-F1
#
_entry.id   AF-A0A7K2AQK3-F1
#
_cell.length_a   1.000
_cell.length_b   1.000
_cell.length_c   1.000
_cell.angle_alpha   90.00
_cell.angle_beta   90.00
_cell.angle_gamma   90.00
#
_symmetry.space_group_name_H-M   'P 1'
#
loop_
_entity.id
_entity.type
_entity.pdbx_description
1 polymer ?
#
loop_
_entity_poly.entity_id
_entity_poly.type
_entity_poly.pdbx_seq_one_letter_code
_entity_poly.pdbx_strand_id
1 'polypeptide(L)'
;MDVLDPEAVGGYTLAVVQSTADWLDDHGLPPMDERPDTASALAAIGTPDDRFDWLYAMWDGKPTAWFLQWSAVGHGINHLGELVSIRNRMGLSPF
;
A
#
# COMPACT_ATOMS: atom_id res chain seq x y z
N MET A 1 13.54 12.78 -20.61
CA MET A 1 12.99 12.20 -19.37
C MET A 1 11.56 12.70 -19.33
N ASP A 2 10.59 11.80 -19.48
CA ASP A 2 9.18 12.19 -19.47
C ASP A 2 8.81 12.56 -18.04
N VAL A 3 8.38 13.81 -17.85
CA VAL A 3 7.93 14.30 -16.56
C VAL A 3 6.49 13.86 -16.38
N LEU A 4 6.18 13.21 -15.25
CA LEU A 4 4.82 12.83 -14.91
C LEU A 4 3.97 14.09 -14.69
N ASP A 5 2.77 14.12 -15.28
CA ASP A 5 1.76 15.15 -15.01
C ASP A 5 1.15 14.92 -13.61
N PRO A 6 1.32 15.84 -12.65
CA PRO A 6 0.78 15.69 -11.31
C PRO A 6 -0.74 15.53 -11.25
N GLU A 7 -1.47 16.19 -12.15
CA GLU A 7 -2.93 16.08 -12.19
C GLU A 7 -3.36 14.69 -12.67
N ALA A 8 -2.72 14.18 -13.72
CA ALA A 8 -2.94 12.81 -14.20
C ALA A 8 -2.59 11.77 -13.12
N VAL A 9 -1.51 11.96 -12.35
CA VAL A 9 -1.15 11.07 -11.24
C VAL A 9 -2.23 11.08 -10.15
N GLY A 10 -2.72 12.27 -9.77
CA GLY A 10 -3.83 12.39 -8.81
C GLY A 10 -5.11 11.70 -9.30
N GLY A 11 -5.45 11.88 -10.58
CA GLY A 11 -6.59 11.22 -11.22
C GLY A 11 -6.46 9.69 -11.22
N TYR A 12 -5.27 9.18 -11.53
CA TYR A 12 -4.99 7.74 -11.47
C TYR A 12 -5.16 7.17 -10.06
N THR A 13 -4.66 7.86 -9.03
CA THR A 13 -4.83 7.43 -7.63
C THR A 13 -6.32 7.33 -7.25
N LEU A 14 -7.13 8.33 -7.59
CA LEU A 14 -8.57 8.30 -7.32
C LEU A 14 -9.28 7.17 -8.09
N ALA A 15 -8.88 6.91 -9.34
CA ALA A 15 -9.44 5.82 -10.13
C ALA A 15 -9.14 4.44 -9.52
N VAL A 16 -7.92 4.23 -8.99
CA VAL A 16 -7.56 2.98 -8.29
C VAL A 16 -8.37 2.80 -7.02
N VAL A 17 -8.54 3.87 -6.23
CA VAL A 17 -9.37 3.83 -5.01
C VAL A 17 -10.82 3.48 -5.35
N GLN A 18 -11.41 4.15 -6.34
CA GLN A 18 -12.79 3.86 -6.77
C GLN A 18 -12.94 2.43 -7.28
N SER A 19 -12.03 1.97 -8.15
CA SER A 19 -12.07 0.59 -8.66
C SER A 19 -11.93 -0.45 -7.55
N THR A 20 -11.20 -0.14 -6.47
CA THR A 20 -11.06 -1.02 -5.31
C THR A 20 -12.34 -1.06 -4.49
N ALA A 21 -12.97 0.10 -4.28
CA ALA A 21 -14.25 0.21 -3.59
C ALA A 21 -15.36 -0.54 -4.34
N ASP A 22 -15.46 -0.35 -5.66
CA ASP A 22 -16.44 -1.04 -6.51
C ASP A 22 -16.27 -2.56 -6.45
N TRP A 23 -15.01 -3.04 -6.46
CA TRP A 23 -14.72 -4.47 -6.35
C TRP A 23 -15.14 -5.05 -5.00
N LEU A 24 -14.90 -4.32 -3.90
CA LEU A 24 -15.31 -4.71 -2.55
C LEU A 24 -16.84 -4.69 -2.38
N ASP A 25 -17.53 -3.75 -3.01
CA ASP A 25 -18.99 -3.68 -3.00
C ASP A 25 -19.62 -4.87 -3.74
N ASP A 26 -19.01 -5.30 -4.85
CA ASP A 26 -19.47 -6.46 -5.64
C ASP A 26 -19.18 -7.81 -4.95
N HIS A 27 -17.99 -7.97 -4.36
CA HIS A 27 -17.53 -9.25 -3.80
C HIS A 27 -17.82 -9.41 -2.30
N GLY A 28 -18.14 -8.30 -1.62
CA GLY A 28 -18.29 -8.25 -0.17
C GLY A 28 -16.95 -8.20 0.57
N LEU A 29 -17.03 -7.86 1.86
CA LEU A 29 -15.85 -7.80 2.72
C LEU A 29 -15.39 -9.23 3.11
N PRO A 30 -14.07 -9.53 3.04
CA PRO A 30 -13.55 -10.80 3.53
C PRO A 30 -13.66 -10.91 5.06
N PRO A 31 -13.52 -12.12 5.63
CA PRO A 31 -13.46 -12.29 7.08
C PRO A 31 -12.28 -11.52 7.68
N MET A 32 -12.59 -10.46 8.44
CA MET A 32 -11.60 -9.48 8.89
C MET A 32 -10.62 -10.02 9.94
N ASP A 33 -11.03 -11.02 10.72
CA ASP A 33 -10.23 -11.64 11.77
C ASP A 33 -9.40 -12.84 11.28
N GLU A 34 -9.59 -13.28 10.03
CA GLU A 34 -8.85 -14.38 9.43
C GLU A 34 -7.37 -14.03 9.29
N ARG A 35 -6.48 -15.02 9.47
CA ARG A 35 -5.04 -14.87 9.27
C ARG A 35 -4.62 -15.67 8.03
N PRO A 36 -4.41 -15.00 6.88
CA PRO A 36 -4.01 -15.69 5.66
C PRO A 36 -2.58 -16.27 5.80
N ASP A 37 -2.30 -17.35 5.06
CA ASP A 37 -0.94 -17.86 4.88
C ASP A 37 -0.16 -16.96 3.92
N THR A 38 0.40 -15.89 4.46
CA THR A 38 1.14 -14.87 3.71
C THR A 38 2.47 -15.38 3.19
N ALA A 39 3.11 -16.32 3.89
CA ALA A 39 4.36 -16.92 3.44
C ALA A 39 4.17 -17.69 2.14
N SER A 40 3.13 -18.55 2.07
CA SER A 40 2.80 -19.27 0.85
C SER A 40 2.37 -18.32 -0.27
N ALA A 41 1.61 -17.26 0.04
CA ALA A 41 1.20 -16.27 -0.95
C ALA A 41 2.39 -15.52 -1.58
N LEU A 42 3.36 -15.08 -0.76
CA LEU A 42 4.58 -14.41 -1.23
C LEU A 42 5.47 -15.37 -2.03
N ALA A 43 5.62 -16.62 -1.58
CA ALA A 43 6.36 -17.64 -2.33
C ALA A 43 5.73 -17.92 -3.70
N ALA A 44 4.39 -17.97 -3.78
CA ALA A 44 3.67 -18.23 -5.03
C ALA A 44 3.88 -17.15 -6.09
N ILE A 45 4.10 -15.90 -5.69
CA ILE A 45 4.42 -14.80 -6.62
C ILE A 45 5.94 -14.62 -6.84
N GLY A 46 6.76 -15.52 -6.30
CA GLY A 46 8.20 -15.53 -6.48
C GLY A 46 8.93 -14.43 -5.71
N THR A 47 8.38 -13.94 -4.59
CA THR A 47 9.06 -12.97 -3.72
C THR A 47 10.34 -13.62 -3.14
N PRO A 48 11.54 -13.04 -3.36
CA PRO A 48 12.77 -13.60 -2.84
C PRO A 48 12.91 -13.36 -1.33
N ASP A 49 12.85 -14.42 -0.52
CA ASP A 49 12.97 -14.36 0.94
C ASP A 49 14.32 -13.77 1.40
N ASP A 50 15.41 -14.07 0.70
CA ASP A 50 16.75 -13.55 1.03
C ASP A 50 16.90 -12.02 0.93
N ARG A 51 15.99 -11.34 0.21
CA ARG A 51 15.97 -9.89 0.04
C ARG A 51 14.76 -9.21 0.69
N PHE A 52 13.73 -9.99 0.97
CA PHE A 52 12.43 -9.51 1.48
C PHE A 52 12.01 -10.25 2.75
N ASP A 53 12.95 -10.81 3.50
CA ASP A 53 12.76 -11.45 4.82
C ASP A 53 11.91 -10.57 5.77
N TRP A 54 12.16 -9.26 5.75
CA TRP A 54 11.38 -8.27 6.48
C TRP A 54 9.89 -8.24 6.10
N LEU A 55 9.55 -8.52 4.83
CA LEU A 55 8.17 -8.52 4.34
C LEU A 55 7.44 -9.76 4.85
N TYR A 56 8.10 -10.92 4.79
CA TYR A 56 7.60 -12.16 5.39
C TYR A 56 7.34 -11.97 6.90
N ALA A 57 8.32 -11.43 7.63
CA ALA A 57 8.20 -11.17 9.06
C ALA A 57 7.12 -10.12 9.39
N MET A 58 6.98 -9.07 8.57
CA MET A 58 5.98 -8.02 8.76
C MET A 58 4.57 -8.55 8.56
N TRP A 59 4.36 -9.45 7.60
CA TRP A 59 3.05 -9.97 7.22
C TRP A 59 2.62 -11.20 8.00
N ASP A 60 3.56 -11.87 8.69
CA ASP A 60 3.26 -13.07 9.47
C ASP A 60 2.23 -12.80 10.58
N GLY A 61 1.25 -13.71 10.68
CA GLY A 61 0.19 -13.71 11.68
C GLY A 61 -0.77 -12.52 11.66
N LYS A 62 -0.68 -11.62 10.68
CA LYS A 62 -1.56 -10.44 10.59
C LYS A 62 -2.98 -10.84 10.18
N PRO A 63 -4.03 -10.26 10.79
CA PRO A 63 -5.39 -10.50 10.34
C PRO A 63 -5.66 -9.79 9.00
N THR A 64 -6.65 -10.25 8.23
CA THR A 64 -7.09 -9.63 6.97
C THR A 64 -7.34 -8.12 7.12
N ALA A 65 -7.95 -7.70 8.24
CA ALA A 65 -8.18 -6.30 8.55
C ALA A 65 -6.90 -5.45 8.55
N TRP A 66 -5.77 -6.02 8.96
CA TRP A 66 -4.49 -5.33 8.95
C TRP A 66 -4.03 -5.04 7.52
N PHE A 67 -4.18 -5.97 6.58
CA PHE A 67 -3.77 -5.76 5.18
C PHE A 67 -4.61 -4.69 4.48
N LEU A 68 -5.92 -4.67 4.75
CA LEU A 68 -6.82 -3.64 4.22
C LEU A 68 -6.45 -2.25 4.77
N GLN A 69 -6.29 -2.13 6.09
CA GLN A 69 -5.91 -0.87 6.74
C GLN A 69 -4.51 -0.41 6.34
N TRP A 70 -3.56 -1.35 6.26
CA TRP A 70 -2.19 -1.07 5.86
C TRP A 70 -2.16 -0.51 4.43
N SER A 71 -2.83 -1.15 3.48
CA SER A 71 -2.84 -0.70 2.08
C SER A 71 -3.59 0.62 1.90
N ALA A 72 -4.76 0.76 2.53
CA ALA A 72 -5.61 1.94 2.36
C ALA A 72 -5.13 3.18 3.11
N VAL A 73 -4.46 3.02 4.26
CA VAL A 73 -4.11 4.13 5.15
C VAL A 73 -2.62 4.14 5.48
N GLY A 74 -2.09 3.04 6.02
CA GLY A 74 -0.72 3.00 6.54
C GLY A 74 0.34 3.31 5.48
N HIS A 75 0.25 2.63 4.34
CA HIS A 75 1.18 2.77 3.22
C HIS A 75 1.14 4.18 2.61
N GLY A 76 -0.06 4.75 2.45
CA GLY A 76 -0.24 6.12 1.95
C GLY A 76 0.37 7.16 2.87
N ILE A 77 0.16 7.04 4.19
CA ILE A 77 0.74 7.96 5.18
C ILE A 77 2.27 7.87 5.19
N ASN A 78 2.85 6.67 5.10
CA ASN A 78 4.30 6.51 5.06
C ASN A 78 4.93 7.24 3.87
N HIS A 79 4.39 7.05 2.66
CA HIS A 79 4.89 7.76 1.47
C HIS A 79 4.66 9.26 1.54
N LEU A 80 3.53 9.71 2.11
CA LEU A 80 3.31 11.14 2.33
C LEU A 80 4.37 11.72 3.28
N GLY A 81 4.74 10.97 4.33
CA GLY A 81 5.83 11.36 5.24
C GLY A 81 7.17 11.51 4.52
N GLU A 82 7.52 10.58 3.63
CA GLU A 82 8.73 10.67 2.79
C GLU A 82 8.71 11.92 1.90
N LEU A 83 7.58 12.20 1.24
CA LEU A 83 7.40 13.37 0.39
C LEU A 83 7.49 14.69 1.17
N VAL A 84 6.90 14.76 2.36
CA VAL A 84 7.05 15.90 3.26
C VAL A 84 8.52 16.10 3.64
N SER A 85 9.23 15.00 3.92
CA SER A 85 10.66 15.02 4.22
C SER A 85 11.50 15.57 3.06
N ILE A 86 11.18 15.19 1.82
CA ILE A 86 11.82 15.69 0.60
C ILE A 86 11.53 17.18 0.41
N ARG A 87 10.24 17.56 0.44
CA ARG A 87 9.80 18.96 0.31
C ARG A 87 10.52 19.87 1.28
N ASN A 88 10.67 19.45 2.54
CA ASN A 88 11.34 20.23 3.56
C ASN A 88 12.84 20.41 3.26
N ARG A 89 13.54 19.36 2.78
CA ARG A 89 14.95 19.47 2.37
C ARG A 89 15.16 20.35 1.14
N MET A 90 14.12 20.55 0.34
CA MET A 90 14.13 21.50 -0.79
C MET A 90 13.90 22.97 -0.36
N GLY A 91 13.69 23.24 0.94
CA GLY A 91 13.36 24.59 1.43
C GLY A 91 11.95 25.06 1.06
N LEU A 92 11.07 24.13 0.66
CA LEU A 92 9.68 24.39 0.31
C LEU A 92 8.72 24.17 1.49
N SER A 93 9.26 24.06 2.70
CA SER A 93 8.45 24.01 3.93
C SER A 93 7.83 25.39 4.18
N PRO A 94 6.51 25.47 4.43
CA PRO A 94 5.89 26.70 4.90
C PRO A 94 6.14 26.98 6.40
N PHE A 95 6.89 26.10 7.08
CA PHE A 95 7.28 26.17 8.50
C PHE A 95 8.80 26.11 8.66
#